data_AF-A0A931L6B1-F1
#
_entry.id   AF-A0A931L6B1-F1
#
_cell.length_a   1.000
_cell.length_b   1.000
_cell.length_c   1.000
_cell.angle_alpha   90.00
_cell.angle_beta   90.00
_cell.angle_gamma   90.00
#
_symmetry.space_group_name_H-M   'P 1'
#
loop_
_entity.id
_entity.type
_entity.pdbx_description
1 polymer ?
#
loop_
_entity_poly.entity_id
_entity_poly.type
_entity_poly.pdbx_seq_one_letter_code
_entity_poly.pdbx_strand_id
1 'polypeptide(L)'
;MAIDTLGVSQAYAATKRLNAPEGSDPASVRSGSRPDATTGANGFANAASSVALAVSEGERAASKLVVGQADPHSVIEALAVAELAVETAVTVRDKVVEAYQEILRMPV
;
A
#
# COMPACT_ATOMS: atom_id res chain seq x y z
N MET A 1 24.56 -43.68 -23.02
CA MET A 1 23.71 -42.59 -22.51
C MET A 1 23.12 -43.08 -21.19
N ALA A 2 23.85 -42.89 -20.10
CA ALA A 2 23.41 -43.25 -18.76
C ALA A 2 22.98 -41.95 -18.07
N ILE A 3 21.72 -41.89 -17.66
CA ILE A 3 21.16 -40.73 -16.96
C ILE A 3 21.47 -40.94 -15.48
N ASP A 4 22.33 -40.10 -14.95
CA ASP A 4 22.79 -40.11 -13.56
C ASP A 4 21.64 -39.66 -12.63
N THR A 5 21.17 -40.57 -11.77
CA THR A 5 20.03 -40.35 -10.86
C THR A 5 20.46 -39.82 -9.48
N LEU A 6 21.73 -39.44 -9.29
CA LEU A 6 22.25 -38.98 -7.99
C LEU A 6 21.89 -37.54 -7.59
N GLY A 7 21.20 -36.77 -8.45
CA GLY A 7 20.89 -35.35 -8.17
C GLY A 7 19.62 -35.08 -7.36
N VAL A 8 18.73 -36.07 -7.17
CA VAL A 8 17.36 -35.80 -6.67
C VAL A 8 17.31 -35.59 -5.15
N SER A 9 18.23 -36.16 -4.38
CA SER A 9 18.22 -36.06 -2.91
C SER A 9 18.65 -34.69 -2.37
N GLN A 10 19.37 -33.88 -3.16
CA GLN A 10 19.81 -32.55 -2.72
C GLN A 10 18.71 -31.48 -2.86
N ALA A 11 17.74 -31.70 -3.76
CA ALA A 11 16.58 -30.82 -3.91
C ALA A 11 15.62 -30.87 -2.70
N TYR A 12 15.60 -31.99 -1.96
CA TYR A 12 14.78 -32.14 -0.76
C TYR A 12 15.41 -31.54 0.51
N ALA A 13 16.74 -31.43 0.56
CA ALA A 13 17.44 -30.79 1.68
C ALA A 13 17.39 -29.26 1.63
N ALA A 14 17.23 -28.69 0.44
CA ALA A 14 17.10 -27.24 0.24
C ALA A 14 15.76 -26.68 0.74
N THR A 15 14.67 -27.41 0.56
CA THR A 15 13.32 -26.96 0.96
C THR A 15 13.09 -27.05 2.47
N LYS A 16 13.78 -27.97 3.17
CA LYS A 16 13.69 -28.09 4.64
C LYS A 16 14.44 -26.98 5.38
N ARG A 17 15.40 -26.30 4.75
CA ARG A 17 16.12 -25.16 5.33
C ARG A 17 15.37 -23.83 5.16
N LEU A 18 14.40 -23.77 4.25
CA LEU A 18 13.60 -22.57 4.02
C LEU A 18 12.35 -22.49 4.92
N ASN A 19 12.02 -23.57 5.66
CA ASN A 19 10.84 -23.61 6.53
C ASN A 19 11.13 -24.21 7.93
N ALA A 20 12.37 -24.11 8.40
CA ALA A 20 12.66 -24.36 9.81
C ALA A 20 12.44 -23.05 10.59
N PRO A 21 11.43 -22.95 11.48
CA PRO A 21 11.37 -21.85 12.43
C PRO A 21 12.55 -22.00 13.39
N GLU A 22 13.60 -21.24 13.13
CA GLU A 22 14.69 -21.01 14.09
C GLU A 22 14.08 -20.31 15.31
N GLY A 23 14.47 -20.77 16.49
CA GLY A 23 13.85 -20.43 17.76
C GLY A 23 13.69 -18.92 17.98
N SER A 24 12.46 -18.52 18.25
CA SER A 24 12.15 -17.23 18.84
C SER A 24 11.43 -17.49 20.17
N ASP A 25 12.12 -17.13 21.25
CA ASP A 25 11.63 -17.08 22.62
C ASP A 25 10.16 -16.63 22.72
N PRO A 26 9.33 -17.26 23.56
CA PRO A 26 7.96 -16.79 23.84
C PRO A 26 7.89 -15.46 24.61
N ALA A 27 8.98 -14.70 24.71
CA ALA A 27 9.04 -13.43 25.44
C ALA A 27 8.74 -12.18 24.58
N SER A 28 8.73 -12.28 23.24
CA SER A 28 8.54 -11.13 22.34
C SER A 28 7.08 -10.82 21.97
N VAL A 29 6.12 -11.66 22.36
CA VAL A 29 4.67 -11.41 22.18
C VAL A 29 4.16 -10.22 23.02
N ARG A 30 5.01 -9.61 23.86
CA ARG A 30 4.67 -8.40 24.65
C ARG A 30 5.26 -7.09 24.15
N SER A 31 5.96 -7.07 23.01
CA SER A 31 6.29 -5.78 22.40
C SER A 31 5.08 -5.29 21.61
N GLY A 32 4.22 -4.54 22.30
CA GLY A 32 3.12 -3.82 21.66
C GLY A 32 3.65 -3.07 20.45
N SER A 33 3.05 -3.34 19.29
CA SER A 33 3.30 -2.62 18.04
C SER A 33 3.06 -1.13 18.26
N ARG A 34 4.10 -0.44 18.71
CA ARG A 34 4.20 1.01 18.58
C ARG A 34 4.44 1.22 17.08
N PRO A 35 3.52 1.86 16.33
CA PRO A 35 3.72 2.08 14.92
C PRO A 35 5.03 2.85 14.76
N ASP A 36 5.98 2.24 14.06
CA ASP A 36 7.22 2.90 13.70
C ASP A 36 6.86 4.12 12.85
N ALA A 37 7.15 5.32 13.35
CA ALA A 37 6.77 6.58 12.70
C ALA A 37 7.32 6.67 11.26
N THR A 38 8.41 5.95 10.98
CA THR A 38 8.99 5.85 9.63
C THR A 38 8.11 5.06 8.65
N THR A 39 7.42 4.03 9.13
CA THR A 39 6.43 3.27 8.33
C THR A 39 5.19 4.11 8.05
N GLY A 40 4.76 4.93 9.01
CA GLY A 40 3.63 5.85 8.85
C GLY A 40 3.89 6.96 7.83
N ALA A 41 5.07 7.59 7.86
CA ALA A 41 5.45 8.64 6.90
C ALA A 41 5.54 8.10 5.46
N ASN A 42 6.13 6.91 5.28
CA ASN A 42 6.20 6.26 3.97
C ASN A 42 4.81 5.82 3.47
N GLY A 43 3.95 5.33 4.37
CA GLY A 43 2.56 5.00 4.06
C GLY A 43 1.75 6.20 3.58
N PHE A 44 1.90 7.35 4.24
CA PHE A 44 1.26 8.61 3.83
C PHE A 44 1.77 9.10 2.47
N ALA A 45 3.08 9.07 2.23
CA ALA A 45 3.66 9.47 0.95
C ALA A 45 3.17 8.58 -0.21
N ASN A 46 3.07 7.27 0.03
CA ASN A 46 2.51 6.34 -0.94
C ASN A 46 1.01 6.61 -1.19
N ALA A 47 0.22 6.84 -0.14
CA ALA A 47 -1.21 7.17 -0.29
C ALA A 47 -1.41 8.47 -1.08
N ALA A 48 -0.63 9.51 -0.79
CA ALA A 48 -0.67 10.77 -1.53
C ALA A 48 -0.32 10.57 -3.02
N SER A 49 0.70 9.77 -3.31
CA SER A 49 1.08 9.40 -4.69
C SER A 49 -0.06 8.65 -5.40
N SER A 50 -0.71 7.69 -4.72
CA SER A 50 -1.85 6.94 -5.26
C SER A 50 -3.03 7.83 -5.61
N VAL A 51 -3.35 8.83 -4.76
CA VAL A 51 -4.40 9.81 -5.05
C VAL A 51 -4.04 10.63 -6.30
N ALA A 52 -2.79 11.12 -6.39
CA ALA A 52 -2.34 11.88 -7.55
C ALA A 52 -2.40 11.05 -8.85
N LEU A 53 -2.05 9.76 -8.78
CA LEU A 53 -2.17 8.84 -9.92
C LEU A 53 -3.64 8.61 -10.33
N ALA A 54 -4.54 8.41 -9.36
CA ALA A 54 -5.96 8.22 -9.64
C ALA A 54 -6.58 9.44 -10.33
N VAL A 55 -6.27 10.64 -9.86
CA VAL A 55 -6.72 11.90 -10.49
C VAL A 55 -6.15 12.03 -11.91
N SER A 56 -4.85 11.79 -12.10
CA SER A 56 -4.21 11.88 -13.41
C SER A 56 -4.79 10.89 -14.42
N GLU A 57 -5.13 9.67 -13.99
CA GLU A 57 -5.77 8.68 -14.85
C GLU A 57 -7.19 9.10 -15.25
N GLY A 58 -7.96 9.66 -14.31
CA GLY A 58 -9.26 10.26 -14.60
C GLY A 58 -9.18 11.38 -15.64
N GLU A 59 -8.19 12.28 -15.52
CA GLU A 59 -7.94 13.35 -16.50
C GLU A 59 -7.56 12.81 -17.88
N ARG A 60 -6.73 11.75 -17.93
CA ARG A 60 -6.36 11.09 -19.20
C ARG A 60 -7.55 10.42 -19.86
N ALA A 61 -8.39 9.72 -19.09
CA ALA A 61 -9.60 9.10 -19.59
C ALA A 61 -10.56 10.17 -20.15
N ALA A 62 -10.79 11.26 -19.40
CA ALA A 62 -11.61 12.38 -19.84
C ALA A 62 -11.07 13.03 -21.12
N SER A 63 -9.76 13.24 -21.21
CA SER A 63 -9.11 13.82 -22.40
C SER A 63 -9.31 12.94 -23.65
N LYS A 64 -9.20 11.61 -23.50
CA LYS A 64 -9.44 10.65 -24.58
C LYS A 64 -10.91 10.62 -25.00
N LEU A 65 -11.85 10.84 -24.07
CA LEU A 65 -13.28 10.90 -24.39
C LEU A 65 -13.62 12.11 -25.26
N VAL A 66 -13.04 13.28 -24.96
CA VAL A 66 -13.27 14.52 -25.73
C VAL A 66 -12.83 14.35 -27.19
N VAL A 67 -11.76 13.59 -27.45
CA VAL A 67 -11.31 13.28 -28.82
C VAL A 67 -11.97 12.03 -29.42
N GLY A 68 -12.96 11.44 -28.74
CA GLY A 68 -13.71 10.27 -29.19
C GLY A 68 -12.94 8.94 -29.16
N GLN A 69 -11.82 8.88 -28.42
CA GLN A 69 -10.91 7.72 -28.36
C GLN A 69 -11.05 6.90 -27.07
N ALA A 70 -12.02 7.21 -26.20
CA ALA A 70 -12.31 6.42 -25.00
C ALA A 70 -13.81 6.09 -24.90
N ASP A 71 -14.08 4.92 -24.32
CA ASP A 71 -15.44 4.50 -23.98
C ASP A 71 -15.97 5.34 -22.80
N PRO A 72 -17.14 5.98 -22.92
CA PRO A 72 -17.79 6.69 -21.81
C PRO A 72 -17.82 5.90 -20.49
N HIS A 73 -17.99 4.58 -20.54
CA HIS A 73 -18.00 3.75 -19.33
C HIS A 73 -16.65 3.73 -18.60
N SER A 74 -15.54 3.62 -19.34
CA SER A 74 -14.19 3.62 -18.76
C SER A 74 -13.84 4.95 -18.08
N VAL A 75 -14.40 6.05 -18.58
CA VAL A 75 -14.19 7.40 -18.05
C VAL A 75 -14.94 7.57 -16.74
N ILE A 76 -16.18 7.07 -16.66
CA ILE A 76 -16.99 7.11 -15.44
C ILE A 76 -16.34 6.25 -14.35
N GLU A 77 -15.80 5.07 -14.70
CA GLU A 77 -15.07 4.22 -13.75
C GLU A 77 -13.83 4.93 -13.20
N ALA A 78 -12.99 5.50 -14.07
CA ALA A 78 -11.79 6.22 -13.65
C ALA A 78 -12.14 7.44 -12.77
N LEU A 79 -13.23 8.15 -13.10
CA LEU A 79 -13.69 9.29 -12.32
C LEU A 79 -14.21 8.87 -10.94
N ALA A 80 -14.95 7.76 -10.84
CA ALA A 80 -15.44 7.23 -9.57
C ALA A 80 -14.29 6.82 -8.64
N VAL A 81 -13.22 6.23 -9.18
CA VAL A 81 -12.01 5.91 -8.41
C VAL A 81 -11.32 7.19 -7.92
N ALA A 82 -11.22 8.21 -8.77
CA ALA A 82 -10.62 9.49 -8.41
C ALA A 82 -11.44 10.21 -7.33
N GLU A 83 -12.78 10.20 -7.40
CA GLU A 83 -13.68 10.79 -6.40
C GLU A 83 -13.49 10.16 -5.02
N LEU A 84 -13.50 8.83 -4.95
CA LEU A 84 -13.27 8.09 -3.71
C LEU A 84 -11.88 8.38 -3.11
N ALA A 85 -10.86 8.47 -3.95
CA ALA A 85 -9.50 8.80 -3.52
C ALA A 85 -9.41 10.21 -2.93
N VAL A 86 -10.09 11.18 -3.54
CA VAL A 86 -10.14 12.58 -3.07
C VAL A 86 -10.93 12.69 -1.76
N GLU A 87 -12.08 12.04 -1.64
CA GLU A 87 -12.87 12.02 -0.39
C GLU A 87 -12.06 11.47 0.79
N THR A 88 -11.32 10.39 0.54
CA THR A 88 -10.41 9.79 1.53
C THR A 88 -9.29 10.77 1.91
N ALA A 89 -8.68 11.44 0.94
CA ALA A 89 -7.63 12.42 1.19
C ALA A 89 -8.12 13.61 2.03
N VAL A 90 -9.33 14.11 1.76
CA VAL A 90 -9.95 15.18 2.55
C VAL A 90 -10.23 14.73 3.97
N THR A 91 -10.75 13.50 4.14
CA THR A 91 -10.97 12.91 5.47
C THR A 91 -9.68 12.85 6.29
N VAL A 92 -8.58 12.40 5.67
CA VAL A 92 -7.26 12.36 6.32
C VAL A 92 -6.76 13.77 6.66
N ARG A 93 -6.91 14.73 5.74
CA ARG A 93 -6.57 16.14 5.98
C ARG A 93 -7.29 16.67 7.21
N ASP A 94 -8.60 16.44 7.31
CA ASP A 94 -9.40 16.97 8.39
C ASP A 94 -9.00 16.35 9.74
N LYS A 95 -8.65 15.06 9.77
CA LYS A 95 -8.10 14.40 10.97
C LYS A 95 -6.73 14.91 11.39
N VAL A 96 -5.84 15.21 10.46
CA VAL A 96 -4.54 15.81 10.76
C VAL A 96 -4.72 17.22 11.32
N VAL A 97 -5.67 17.99 10.77
CA VAL A 97 -6.00 19.33 11.26
C VAL A 97 -6.60 19.27 12.67
N GLU A 98 -7.51 18.32 12.94
CA GLU A 98 -8.10 18.08 14.26
C GLU A 98 -7.01 17.79 15.31
N ALA A 99 -6.11 16.85 15.01
CA ALA A 99 -4.99 16.50 15.90
C ALA A 99 -4.05 17.68 16.15
N TYR A 100 -3.76 18.51 15.14
CA TYR A 100 -2.94 19.70 15.32
C TYR A 100 -3.63 20.75 16.20
N GLN A 101 -4.94 20.94 16.04
CA GLN A 101 -5.72 21.84 16.89
C GLN A 101 -5.81 21.34 18.34
N GLU A 102 -5.87 20.03 18.57
CA GLU A 102 -5.87 19.43 19.91
C GLU A 102 -4.54 19.70 20.64
N ILE A 103 -3.40 19.52 19.97
CA ILE A 103 -2.07 19.82 20.52
C ILE A 103 -1.96 21.29 20.94
N LEU A 104 -2.51 22.22 20.13
CA LEU A 104 -2.49 23.65 20.43
C LEU A 104 -3.50 24.08 21.52
N ARG A 105 -4.51 23.25 21.82
CA ARG A 105 -5.54 23.52 22.83
C ARG A 105 -5.17 23.01 24.23
N MET A 106 -4.08 22.26 24.37
CA MET A 106 -3.43 22.09 25.67
C MET A 106 -2.58 23.32 25.96
N PRO A 107 -3.00 24.25 26.85
CA PRO A 107 -2.07 25.23 27.39
C PRO A 107 -0.97 24.49 28.14
N VAL A 108 0.29 24.87 27.86
CA VAL A 108 1.44 24.55 28.72
C VAL A 108 1.31 25.22 30.08
#